data_AF-Q5BTH1-F1
#
_entry.id   AF-Q5BTH1-F1
#
_cell.length_a   1.000
_cell.length_b   1.000
_cell.length_c   1.000
_cell.angle_alpha   90.00
_cell.angle_beta   90.00
_cell.angle_gamma   90.00
#
_symmetry.space_group_name_H-M   'P 1'
#
loop_
_entity.id
_entity.type
_entity.pdbx_description
1 polymer ?
#
loop_
_entity_poly.entity_id
_entity_poly.type
_entity_poly.pdbx_seq_one_letter_code
_entity_poly.pdbx_strand_id
1 'polypeptide(L)' 'ILLRNMCGPGEVDDDLEPETAEECAKYGKVVMCMIYELPEAPDDEVVRIFVEFDSEEAATKGALFEHIVRFSS' A
#
# COMPACT_ATOMS: atom_id res chain seq x y z
N ILE A 1 -0.79 9.93 6.30
CA ILE A 1 0.68 10.05 6.11
C ILE A 1 0.96 9.51 4.72
N LEU A 2 1.65 10.28 3.86
CA LEU A 2 2.02 9.90 2.50
C LEU A 2 3.48 9.45 2.56
N LEU A 3 3.79 8.21 2.16
CA LEU A 3 5.15 7.70 2.12
C LEU A 3 5.57 7.44 0.66
N ARG A 4 6.80 7.85 0.38
CA ARG A 4 7.47 7.96 -0.91
C ARG A 4 8.52 6.86 -1.02
N ASN A 5 8.80 6.39 -2.23
CA ASN A 5 9.78 5.35 -2.58
C ASN A 5 9.51 3.96 -1.99
N MET A 6 8.57 3.21 -2.58
CA MET A 6 8.49 1.75 -2.38
C MET A 6 9.15 0.93 -3.48
N CYS A 7 9.37 1.51 -4.66
CA CYS A 7 9.95 0.85 -5.84
C CYS A 7 10.37 1.93 -6.84
N GLY A 8 11.46 1.72 -7.57
CA GLY A 8 11.79 2.51 -8.75
C GLY A 8 10.86 2.18 -9.93
N PRO A 9 10.87 2.99 -11.01
CA PRO A 9 10.09 2.69 -12.20
C PRO A 9 10.45 1.30 -12.75
N GLY A 10 9.47 0.39 -12.80
CA GLY A 10 9.64 -0.98 -13.31
C GLY A 10 10.01 -2.06 -12.29
N GLU A 11 9.97 -1.76 -10.98
CA GLU A 11 10.15 -2.76 -9.90
C GLU A 11 8.81 -3.26 -9.31
N VAL A 12 7.67 -2.82 -9.85
CA VAL A 12 6.38 -3.45 -9.53
C VAL A 12 6.32 -4.78 -10.26
N ASP A 13 6.46 -5.87 -9.50
CA ASP A 13 6.25 -7.23 -9.98
C ASP A 13 4.88 -7.77 -9.55
N ASP A 14 4.53 -8.94 -10.08
CA ASP A 14 3.25 -9.61 -9.81
C ASP A 14 3.15 -10.13 -8.36
N ASP A 15 4.26 -10.15 -7.61
CA ASP A 15 4.32 -10.64 -6.23
C ASP A 15 4.13 -9.51 -5.19
N LEU A 16 4.35 -8.25 -5.58
CA LEU A 16 4.22 -7.10 -4.68
C LEU A 16 2.82 -6.94 -4.06
N GLU A 17 1.75 -7.20 -4.84
CA GLU A 17 0.37 -7.14 -4.34
C GLU A 17 0.08 -8.22 -3.28
N PRO A 18 0.30 -9.52 -3.55
CA PRO A 18 0.07 -10.56 -2.55
C PRO A 18 0.98 -10.42 -1.33
N GLU A 19 2.25 -10.04 -1.50
CA GLU A 19 3.17 -9.81 -0.37
C GLU A 19 2.69 -8.66 0.53
N THR A 20 2.30 -7.54 -0.07
CA THR A 20 1.74 -6.40 0.68
C THR A 20 0.47 -6.82 1.42
N ALA A 21 -0.44 -7.53 0.75
CA ALA A 21 -1.70 -7.95 1.36
C ALA A 21 -1.47 -8.92 2.54
N GLU A 22 -0.53 -9.86 2.40
CA GLU A 22 -0.16 -10.81 3.46
C GLU A 22 0.51 -10.12 4.65
N GLU A 23 1.44 -9.20 4.39
CA GLU A 23 2.07 -8.39 5.44
C GLU A 23 1.04 -7.54 6.19
N CYS A 24 0.12 -6.91 5.45
CA CYS A 24 -0.94 -6.08 6.03
C CYS A 24 -1.94 -6.90 6.85
N ALA A 25 -2.18 -8.16 6.50
CA ALA A 25 -3.10 -9.06 7.21
C ALA A 25 -2.73 -9.24 8.70
N LYS A 26 -1.48 -8.96 9.09
CA LYS A 26 -1.01 -8.95 10.49
C LYS A 26 -1.70 -7.87 11.34
N TYR A 27 -2.19 -6.80 10.72
CA TYR A 27 -2.83 -5.68 11.41
C TYR A 27 -4.36 -5.82 11.48
N GLY A 28 -4.94 -6.62 10.60
CA GLY A 28 -6.36 -6.97 10.55
C GLY A 28 -6.75 -7.48 9.16
N LYS A 29 -8.03 -7.80 8.98
CA LYS A 29 -8.50 -8.40 7.71
C LYS A 29 -8.41 -7.38 6.57
N VAL A 30 -7.56 -7.68 5.59
CA VAL A 30 -7.47 -6.93 4.33
C VAL A 30 -8.66 -7.32 3.44
N VAL A 31 -9.41 -6.32 2.99
CA VAL A 31 -10.54 -6.45 2.07
C VAL A 31 -10.08 -6.28 0.64
N MET A 32 -9.13 -5.37 0.41
CA MET A 32 -8.63 -5.04 -0.91
C MET A 32 -7.19 -4.51 -0.83
N CYS A 33 -6.35 -4.91 -1.77
CA CYS A 33 -5.03 -4.35 -2.02
C CYS A 33 -4.98 -3.93 -3.48
N MET A 34 -4.47 -2.73 -3.78
CA MET A 34 -4.33 -2.24 -5.15
C MET A 34 -2.99 -1.52 -5.31
N ILE A 35 -2.32 -1.78 -6.42
CA ILE A 35 -1.07 -1.13 -6.80
C ILE A 35 -1.30 -0.31 -8.06
N TYR A 36 -0.87 0.94 -8.06
CA TYR A 36 -0.92 1.85 -9.19
C TYR A 36 0.45 2.40 -9.49
N GLU A 37 0.90 2.21 -10.72
CA GLU A 37 2.06 2.91 -11.24
C GLU A 37 1.64 4.24 -11.86
N LEU A 38 2.39 5.29 -11.53
CA LEU A 38 2.24 6.64 -12.03
C LEU A 38 3.50 7.00 -12.81
N PRO A 39 3.63 6.60 -14.10
CA PRO A 39 4.85 6.78 -14.88
C PRO A 39 5.24 8.25 -15.12
N GLU A 40 4.33 9.19 -14.88
CA GLU A 40 4.57 10.63 -14.98
C GLU A 40 4.83 11.30 -13.62
N ALA A 41 4.79 10.55 -12.52
CA ALA A 41 5.14 11.05 -11.19
C ALA A 41 6.67 11.14 -11.02
N PRO A 42 7.16 11.95 -10.07
CA PRO A 42 8.56 11.89 -9.63
C PRO A 42 8.97 10.44 -9.31
N ASP A 43 10.25 10.10 -9.52
CA ASP A 43 10.77 8.74 -9.28
C ASP A 43 10.41 8.20 -7.88
N ASP A 44 10.25 9.09 -6.90
CA ASP A 44 9.87 8.76 -5.52
C ASP A 44 8.36 8.62 -5.27
N GLU A 45 7.53 8.83 -6.28
CA GLU A 45 6.06 8.74 -6.23
C GLU A 45 5.48 7.86 -7.35
N VAL A 46 6.33 7.11 -8.05
CA VAL A 46 5.98 6.29 -9.22
C VAL A 46 5.08 5.10 -8.88
N VAL A 47 5.04 4.66 -7.61
CA VAL A 47 4.16 3.56 -7.17
C VAL A 47 3.28 4.01 -6.00
N ARG A 48 1.98 3.70 -6.09
CA ARG A 48 1.02 3.89 -5.00
C ARG A 48 0.35 2.58 -4.65
N ILE A 49 0.38 2.26 -3.36
CA ILE A 49 -0.23 1.05 -2.81
C ILE A 49 -1.39 1.48 -1.91
N PHE A 50 -2.56 0.90 -2.16
CA PHE A 50 -3.78 1.13 -1.39
C PHE A 50 -4.18 -0.18 -0.71
N VAL A 51 -4.41 -0.12 0.60
CA VAL A 51 -4.87 -1.26 1.38
C VAL A 51 -6.14 -0.88 2.13
N GLU A 52 -7.21 -1.60 1.88
CA GLU A 52 -8.48 -1.48 2.58
C GLU A 52 -8.59 -2.58 3.62
N PHE A 53 -8.97 -2.19 4.84
CA PHE A 53 -9.23 -3.12 5.95
C PHE A 53 -10.71 -3.15 6.28
N ASP A 54 -11.16 -4.25 6.88
CA ASP A 54 -12.56 -4.40 7.32
C ASP A 54 -12.95 -3.50 8.51
N SER A 55 -11.96 -2.87 9.16
CA SER A 55 -12.14 -2.09 10.37
C SER A 55 -11.16 -0.93 10.45
N GLU A 56 -11.64 0.18 11.02
CA GLU A 56 -10.81 1.37 11.25
C GLU A 56 -9.68 1.12 12.25
N GLU A 57 -9.85 0.21 13.20
CA GLU A 57 -8.78 -0.14 14.14
C GLU A 57 -7.62 -0.82 13.41
N ALA A 58 -7.92 -1.77 12.53
CA ALA A 58 -6.92 -2.44 11.69
C ALA A 58 -6.21 -1.46 10.76
N ALA A 59 -6.97 -0.59 10.09
CA ALA A 59 -6.39 0.44 9.24
C ALA A 59 -5.54 1.46 10.02
N THR A 60 -5.80 1.65 11.33
CA THR A 60 -4.95 2.50 12.18
C THR A 60 -3.64 1.83 12.53
N LYS A 61 -3.68 0.53 12.84
CA LYS A 61 -2.49 -0.28 13.08
C LYS A 61 -1.65 -0.43 11.82
N GLY A 62 -2.29 -0.68 10.68
CA GLY A 62 -1.65 -0.80 9.37
C GLY A 62 -1.07 0.52 8.87
N ALA A 63 -1.70 1.67 9.12
CA ALA A 63 -1.15 2.96 8.71
C ALA A 63 0.14 3.37 9.45
N LEU A 64 0.51 2.66 10.51
CA LEU A 64 1.83 2.79 11.17
C LEU A 64 2.91 1.96 10.47
N PHE A 65 2.51 1.05 9.57
CA PHE A 65 3.42 0.42 8.62
C PHE A 65 3.89 1.49 7.64
N GLU A 66 5.20 1.58 7.42
CA GLU A 66 5.87 2.69 6.72
C GLU A 66 5.51 2.84 5.22
N HIS A 67 4.47 2.17 4.73
CA HIS A 67 4.15 2.06 3.31
C HIS A 67 2.66 2.15 2.94
N ILE A 68 1.75 2.40 3.89
CA ILE A 68 0.30 2.35 3.60
C ILE A 68 -0.33 3.75 3.52
N VAL A 69 -0.86 4.10 2.34
CA VAL A 69 -1.77 5.24 2.19
C VAL A 69 -3.18 4.79 2.55
N ARG A 70 -3.70 5.31 3.66
CA ARG A 70 -5.05 5.01 4.14
C ARG A 70 -6.07 5.89 3.40
N PHE A 71 -7.03 5.27 2.72
CA PHE A 71 -8.24 5.95 2.25
C PHE A 71 -9.37 5.64 3.23
N SER A 72 -9.96 6.67 3.83
CA SER A 72 -11.24 6.57 4.53
C SER A 72 -12.27 7.21 3.61
N SER A 73 -13.37 6.50 3.34
CA SER A 73 -14.58 7.09 2.74
C SER A 73 -15.08 8.27 3.56
#